data_AF-A0A351C8Q2-F1
#
_entry.id   AF-A0A351C8Q2-F1
#
_cell.length_a   1.000
_cell.length_b   1.000
_cell.length_c   1.000
_cell.angle_alpha   90.00
_cell.angle_beta   90.00
_cell.angle_gamma   90.00
#
_symmetry.space_group_name_H-M   'P 1'
#
loop_
_entity.id
_entity.type
_entity.pdbx_description
1 polymer ?
#
loop_
_entity_poly.entity_id
_entity_poly.type
_entity_poly.pdbx_seq_one_letter_code
_entity_poly.pdbx_strand_id
1 'polypeptide(L)'
;MQYDGEGLYEEMDASSPEQAKRWEEKRRASFMGSFRHFMLAVIAGRAEAQGFKTYSRPSVGGGVGDTFNRNTAMADQRFPLDAGSLLSPGEAPNEYILDFDGHMEVVYMGEKEDQAYLDWSWKPKRSNPRFQTSWTFLDHGPAVVDYKGDTLDPYGVVFSGYWAFERVADDPPKEYRPR
;
A
#
# COMPACT_ATOMS: atom_id res chain seq x y z
N MET A 1 8.02 -26.92 1.88
CA MET A 1 6.86 -26.90 0.97
C MET A 1 6.43 -25.44 0.88
N GLN A 2 6.98 -24.73 -0.10
CA GLN A 2 6.72 -23.33 -0.37
C GLN A 2 5.62 -23.33 -1.44
N TYR A 3 4.48 -22.74 -1.10
CA TYR A 3 3.32 -22.69 -1.99
C TYR A 3 3.53 -21.45 -2.86
N ASP A 4 4.17 -21.62 -4.02
CA ASP A 4 4.23 -20.59 -5.06
C ASP A 4 2.85 -20.49 -5.68
N GLY A 5 1.96 -19.79 -4.98
CA GLY A 5 0.66 -19.39 -5.48
C GLY A 5 0.83 -18.23 -6.45
N GLU A 6 1.50 -18.45 -7.58
CA GLU A 6 1.23 -17.63 -8.76
C GLU A 6 -0.24 -17.88 -9.12
N GLY A 7 -1.12 -17.00 -8.63
CA GLY A 7 -2.50 -16.97 -9.06
C GLY A 7 -2.51 -16.67 -10.55
N LEU A 8 -2.55 -17.73 -11.37
CA LEU A 8 -2.98 -17.67 -12.76
C LEU A 8 -4.40 -17.09 -12.75
N TYR A 9 -4.50 -15.77 -12.80
CA TYR A 9 -5.74 -15.08 -13.13
C TYR A 9 -6.02 -15.39 -14.60
N GLU A 10 -6.79 -16.45 -14.85
CA GLU A 10 -7.52 -16.56 -16.10
C GLU A 10 -8.48 -15.36 -16.14
N GLU A 11 -8.28 -14.44 -17.09
CA GLU A 11 -9.29 -13.42 -17.39
C GLU A 11 -10.58 -14.18 -17.70
N MET A 12 -11.54 -14.12 -16.78
CA MET A 12 -12.86 -14.67 -17.06
C MET A 12 -13.39 -13.92 -18.29
N ASP A 13 -13.81 -14.66 -19.31
CA ASP A 13 -14.53 -14.06 -20.44
C ASP A 13 -15.82 -13.44 -19.89
N ALA A 14 -15.88 -12.11 -19.90
CA ALA A 14 -17.06 -11.39 -19.44
C ALA A 14 -18.26 -11.81 -20.29
N SER A 15 -19.30 -12.33 -19.64
CA SER A 15 -20.48 -12.86 -20.34
C SER A 15 -21.33 -11.74 -20.97
N SER A 16 -21.05 -10.47 -20.66
CA SER A 16 -21.62 -9.29 -21.32
C SER A 16 -20.69 -8.07 -21.29
N PRO A 17 -20.83 -7.11 -22.23
CA PRO A 17 -20.09 -5.84 -22.21
C PRO A 17 -20.29 -5.02 -20.93
N GLU A 18 -21.48 -5.07 -20.33
CA GLU A 18 -21.78 -4.39 -19.06
C GLU A 18 -21.07 -5.05 -17.88
N GLN A 19 -20.91 -6.38 -17.92
CA GLN A 19 -20.12 -7.10 -16.91
C GLN A 19 -18.63 -6.78 -17.04
N ALA A 20 -18.10 -6.75 -18.26
CA ALA A 20 -16.72 -6.34 -18.53
C ALA A 20 -16.44 -4.93 -17.99
N LYS A 21 -17.34 -3.98 -18.26
CA LYS A 21 -17.24 -2.60 -17.78
C LYS A 21 -17.24 -2.52 -16.26
N ARG A 22 -18.17 -3.22 -15.59
CA ARG A 22 -18.20 -3.27 -14.12
C ARG A 22 -16.92 -3.86 -13.52
N TRP A 23 -16.35 -4.88 -14.16
CA TRP A 23 -15.10 -5.48 -13.71
C TRP A 23 -13.90 -4.56 -13.92
N GLU A 24 -13.84 -3.85 -15.03
CA GLU A 24 -12.81 -2.83 -15.27
C GLU A 24 -12.91 -1.68 -14.27
N GLU A 25 -14.12 -1.18 -13.99
CA GLU A 25 -14.37 -0.15 -12.98
C GLU A 25 -13.91 -0.60 -11.59
N LYS A 26 -14.23 -1.84 -11.20
CA LYS A 26 -13.77 -2.41 -9.92
C LYS A 26 -12.25 -2.60 -9.87
N ARG A 27 -11.65 -3.15 -10.93
CA ARG A 27 -10.19 -3.32 -11.03
C ARG A 27 -9.48 -1.97 -10.93
N ARG A 28 -10.01 -0.94 -11.58
CA ARG A 28 -9.49 0.41 -11.49
C ARG A 28 -9.62 0.97 -10.07
N ALA A 29 -10.76 0.77 -9.42
CA ALA A 29 -10.99 1.21 -8.05
C ALA A 29 -10.00 0.54 -7.07
N SER A 30 -9.85 -0.79 -7.10
CA SER A 30 -8.87 -1.50 -6.26
C SER A 30 -7.42 -1.14 -6.58
N PHE A 31 -7.13 -0.71 -7.80
CA PHE A 31 -5.79 -0.28 -8.17
C PHE A 31 -5.47 1.12 -7.66
N MET A 32 -6.40 2.07 -7.78
CA MET A 32 -6.14 3.49 -7.50
C MET A 32 -5.93 3.76 -6.02
N GLY A 33 -4.66 3.96 -5.65
CA GLY A 33 -4.27 4.28 -4.26
C GLY A 33 -3.54 3.13 -3.57
N SER A 34 -3.62 1.94 -4.17
CA SER A 34 -2.88 0.75 -3.76
C SER A 34 -1.36 0.95 -3.75
N PHE A 35 -0.67 0.09 -3.00
CA PHE A 35 0.79 0.04 -2.99
C PHE A 35 1.36 -0.16 -4.40
N ARG A 36 0.72 -0.99 -5.22
CA ARG A 36 1.12 -1.24 -6.61
C ARG A 36 1.00 0.01 -7.47
N HIS A 37 -0.07 0.80 -7.31
CA HIS A 37 -0.21 2.10 -7.98
C HIS A 37 0.89 3.05 -7.54
N PHE A 38 1.19 3.11 -6.25
CA PHE A 38 2.28 3.93 -5.73
C PHE A 38 3.64 3.54 -6.33
N MET A 39 4.01 2.26 -6.32
CA MET A 39 5.28 1.78 -6.90
C MET A 39 5.40 2.11 -8.38
N LEU A 40 4.35 1.85 -9.18
CA LEU A 40 4.36 2.21 -10.60
C LEU A 40 4.48 3.73 -10.82
N ALA A 41 3.88 4.54 -9.95
CA ALA A 41 4.00 5.97 -10.01
C ALA A 41 5.42 6.46 -9.64
N VAL A 42 6.08 5.81 -8.68
CA VAL A 42 7.48 6.06 -8.31
C VAL A 42 8.41 5.69 -9.47
N ILE A 43 8.28 4.48 -10.03
CA ILE A 43 9.07 4.01 -11.18
C ILE A 43 8.94 4.98 -12.37
N ALA A 44 7.73 5.49 -12.61
CA ALA A 44 7.48 6.45 -13.69
C ALA A 44 7.95 7.89 -13.38
N GLY A 45 8.46 8.17 -12.17
CA GLY A 45 8.81 9.53 -11.74
C GLY A 45 7.61 10.48 -11.65
N ARG A 46 6.41 9.93 -11.40
CA ARG A 46 5.13 10.66 -11.43
C ARG A 46 4.29 10.46 -10.17
N ALA A 47 4.91 10.07 -9.05
CA ALA A 47 4.21 9.87 -7.78
C ALA A 47 3.40 11.12 -7.36
N GLU A 48 4.06 12.29 -7.28
CA GLU A 48 3.37 13.53 -6.90
C GLU A 48 2.29 13.95 -7.91
N ALA A 49 2.59 13.82 -9.21
CA ALA A 49 1.64 14.15 -10.27
C ALA A 49 0.40 13.24 -10.27
N GLN A 50 0.54 12.01 -9.75
CA GLN A 50 -0.55 11.06 -9.55
C GLN A 50 -1.21 11.20 -8.16
N GLY A 51 -0.85 12.23 -7.39
CA GLY A 51 -1.52 12.58 -6.14
C GLY A 51 -0.94 11.92 -4.89
N PHE A 52 0.25 11.32 -4.96
CA PHE A 52 0.93 10.77 -3.79
C PHE A 52 1.75 11.82 -3.06
N LYS A 53 1.68 11.81 -1.74
CA LYS A 53 2.62 12.51 -0.87
C LYS A 53 3.29 11.51 0.06
N THR A 54 4.60 11.57 0.10
CA THR A 54 5.42 10.62 0.87
C THR A 54 6.14 11.35 2.00
N TYR A 55 6.20 10.71 3.15
CA TYR A 55 6.88 11.25 4.32
C TYR A 55 7.65 10.16 5.06
N SER A 56 8.81 10.50 5.62
CA SER A 56 9.50 9.66 6.59
C SER A 56 9.02 9.98 8.01
N ARG A 57 8.94 8.94 8.85
CA ARG A 57 8.57 9.01 10.27
C ARG A 57 9.60 8.25 11.12
N PRO A 58 10.75 8.87 11.42
CA PRO A 58 11.86 8.22 12.14
C PRO A 58 11.49 7.76 13.56
N SER A 59 10.48 8.36 14.18
CA SER A 59 10.12 8.13 15.60
C SER A 59 9.11 7.01 15.87
N VAL A 60 8.58 6.32 14.85
CA VAL A 60 7.58 5.25 15.05
C VAL A 60 8.24 3.91 15.44
N GLY A 61 9.58 3.84 15.51
CA GLY A 61 10.36 2.64 15.87
C GLY A 61 11.02 2.64 17.26
N GLY A 62 10.34 3.12 18.31
CA GLY A 62 10.79 2.86 19.68
C GLY A 62 10.39 1.44 20.09
N GLY A 63 11.36 0.56 20.36
CA GLY A 63 11.12 -0.85 20.70
C GLY A 63 10.15 -1.06 21.87
N VAL A 64 9.62 -2.28 21.96
CA VAL A 64 8.79 -2.76 23.08
C VAL A 64 9.60 -2.65 24.38
N GLY A 65 9.43 -1.54 25.10
CA GLY A 65 10.18 -1.20 26.31
C GLY A 65 10.28 0.30 26.60
N ASP A 66 10.09 1.17 25.60
CA ASP A 66 10.34 2.62 25.71
C ASP A 66 9.09 3.46 26.07
N THR A 67 8.15 2.88 26.81
CA THR A 67 6.76 3.37 26.94
C THR A 67 6.54 4.61 27.82
N PHE A 68 7.57 5.31 28.30
CA PHE A 68 7.34 6.34 29.34
C PHE A 68 8.09 7.68 29.20
N ASN A 69 8.72 8.03 28.06
CA ASN A 69 9.26 9.41 27.96
C ASN A 69 9.61 9.95 26.55
N ARG A 70 8.72 9.86 25.56
CA ARG A 70 8.86 10.71 24.35
C ARG A 70 7.66 11.64 24.22
N ASN A 71 7.93 12.94 24.27
CA ASN A 71 6.98 13.99 23.95
C ASN A 71 6.22 13.62 22.65
N THR A 72 4.89 13.55 22.74
CA THR A 72 3.96 13.27 21.62
C THR A 72 4.20 14.16 20.39
N ALA A 73 4.79 15.35 20.59
CA ALA A 73 5.16 16.27 19.52
C ALA A 73 6.26 15.74 18.56
N MET A 74 7.12 14.80 18.97
CA MET A 74 8.13 14.21 18.08
C MET A 74 7.62 12.95 17.37
N ALA A 75 6.66 12.24 17.94
CA ALA A 75 6.02 11.09 17.30
C ALA A 75 5.19 11.50 16.06
N ASP A 76 4.63 12.70 16.05
CA ASP A 76 3.86 13.27 14.94
C ASP A 76 4.71 14.05 13.91
N GLN A 77 6.03 14.14 14.12
CA GLN A 77 6.90 14.73 13.10
C GLN A 77 7.00 13.80 11.91
N ARG A 78 6.58 14.33 10.76
CA ARG A 78 6.74 13.74 9.44
C ARG A 78 7.62 14.66 8.62
N PHE A 79 8.58 14.10 7.91
CA PHE A 79 9.46 14.87 7.02
C PHE A 79 9.11 14.50 5.58
N PRO A 80 8.90 15.48 4.68
CA PRO A 80 8.71 15.18 3.26
C PRO A 80 9.83 14.28 2.76
N LEU A 81 9.45 13.21 2.06
CA LEU A 81 10.38 12.26 1.45
C LEU A 81 10.17 12.32 -0.05
N ASP A 82 11.27 12.46 -0.80
CA ASP A 82 11.21 12.36 -2.25
C ASP A 82 10.90 10.91 -2.62
N ALA A 83 9.76 10.71 -3.31
CA ALA A 83 9.35 9.39 -3.76
C ALA A 83 10.38 8.80 -4.74
N GLY A 84 11.05 9.64 -5.54
CA GLY A 84 12.07 9.21 -6.50
C GLY A 84 13.34 8.64 -5.86
N SER A 85 13.60 8.94 -4.58
CA SER A 85 14.76 8.40 -3.86
C SER A 85 14.51 7.02 -3.23
N LEU A 86 13.28 6.52 -3.28
CA LEU A 86 12.89 5.24 -2.67
C LEU A 86 13.40 4.03 -3.44
N LEU A 87 13.59 4.17 -4.75
CA LEU A 87 13.93 3.07 -5.64
C LEU A 87 15.33 3.27 -6.22
N SER A 88 16.13 2.21 -6.19
CA SER A 88 17.37 2.10 -6.94
C SER A 88 17.30 0.90 -7.91
N PRO A 89 18.11 0.85 -8.98
CA PRO A 89 18.13 -0.31 -9.87
C PRO A 89 18.49 -1.61 -9.13
N GLY A 90 17.76 -2.69 -9.43
CA GLY A 90 18.03 -4.04 -8.92
C GLY A 90 19.15 -4.78 -9.65
N GLU A 91 19.39 -6.03 -9.24
CA GLU A 91 20.39 -6.90 -9.87
C GLU A 91 19.98 -7.33 -11.28
N ALA A 92 18.68 -7.61 -11.50
CA ALA A 92 18.17 -7.96 -12.81
C ALA A 92 17.55 -6.74 -13.54
N PRO A 93 17.49 -6.76 -14.89
CA PRO A 93 16.73 -5.78 -15.64
C PRO A 93 15.28 -5.77 -15.20
N ASN A 94 14.68 -4.58 -15.09
CA ASN A 94 13.28 -4.37 -14.70
C ASN A 94 12.97 -4.73 -13.23
N GLU A 95 14.00 -4.87 -12.39
CA GLU A 95 13.88 -4.93 -10.94
C GLU A 95 14.37 -3.63 -10.30
N TYR A 96 13.78 -3.31 -9.15
CA TYR A 96 14.11 -2.16 -8.34
C TYR A 96 14.30 -2.60 -6.90
N ILE A 97 15.23 -1.97 -6.20
CA ILE A 97 15.41 -2.12 -4.75
C ILE A 97 14.68 -0.97 -4.08
N LEU A 98 13.64 -1.28 -3.31
CA LEU A 98 12.96 -0.38 -2.41
C LEU A 98 13.72 -0.31 -1.09
N ASP A 99 14.22 0.87 -0.75
CA ASP A 99 14.98 1.10 0.46
C ASP A 99 14.62 2.44 1.11
N PHE A 100 14.40 2.41 2.43
CA PHE A 100 14.15 3.58 3.25
C PHE A 100 14.26 3.24 4.74
N ASP A 101 14.63 4.24 5.54
CA ASP A 101 14.77 4.06 6.98
C ASP A 101 13.47 4.27 7.76
N GLY A 102 13.25 3.40 8.74
CA GLY A 102 12.15 3.53 9.70
C GLY A 102 10.78 3.33 9.04
N HIS A 103 9.85 4.24 9.33
CA HIS A 103 8.49 4.17 8.79
C HIS A 103 8.29 5.21 7.69
N MET A 104 7.63 4.81 6.63
CA MET A 104 7.13 5.68 5.57
C MET A 104 5.61 5.87 5.74
N GLU A 105 5.15 7.11 5.61
CA GLU A 105 3.74 7.47 5.46
C GLU A 105 3.49 7.87 4.01
N VAL A 106 2.44 7.30 3.41
CA VAL A 106 1.98 7.65 2.07
C VAL A 106 0.54 8.11 2.15
N VAL A 107 0.27 9.31 1.61
CA VAL A 107 -1.08 9.87 1.48
C VAL A 107 -1.43 9.92 -0.01
N TYR A 108 -2.49 9.22 -0.40
CA TYR A 108 -3.04 9.28 -1.74
C TYR A 108 -4.22 10.25 -1.78
N MET A 109 -4.05 11.34 -2.54
CA MET A 109 -4.98 12.46 -2.59
C MET A 109 -6.08 12.30 -3.65
N GLY A 110 -6.01 11.25 -4.48
CA GLY A 110 -6.99 11.01 -5.53
C GLY A 110 -8.36 10.57 -5.00
N GLU A 111 -8.39 9.96 -3.81
CA GLU A 111 -9.61 9.44 -3.20
C GLU A 111 -9.62 9.65 -1.68
N LYS A 112 -10.84 9.65 -1.13
CA LYS A 112 -11.06 9.66 0.33
C LYS A 112 -11.18 8.23 0.84
N GLU A 113 -10.91 8.07 2.13
CA GLU A 113 -11.26 6.87 2.88
C GLU A 113 -12.76 6.55 2.71
N ASP A 114 -13.08 5.31 2.35
CA ASP A 114 -14.46 4.84 2.22
C ASP A 114 -15.04 4.33 3.57
N GLN A 115 -16.35 4.07 3.58
CA GLN A 115 -17.03 3.64 4.80
C GLN A 115 -16.56 2.27 5.30
N ALA A 116 -16.19 1.35 4.40
CA ALA A 116 -15.74 0.01 4.78
C ALA A 116 -14.39 0.07 5.51
N TYR A 117 -13.46 0.91 5.05
CA TYR A 117 -12.22 1.20 5.77
C TYR A 117 -12.49 1.87 7.13
N LEU A 118 -13.39 2.85 7.18
CA LEU A 118 -13.73 3.54 8.42
C LEU A 118 -14.29 2.58 9.47
N ASP A 119 -15.17 1.66 9.07
CA ASP A 119 -15.74 0.63 9.93
C ASP A 119 -14.68 -0.42 10.34
N TRP A 120 -13.78 -0.81 9.44
CA TRP A 120 -12.66 -1.72 9.71
C TRP A 120 -11.64 -1.16 10.69
N SER A 121 -11.31 0.13 10.58
CA SER A 121 -10.25 0.76 11.35
C SER A 121 -10.54 0.92 12.85
N TRP A 122 -11.77 0.58 13.29
CA TRP A 122 -12.30 0.77 14.65
C TRP A 122 -12.07 2.17 15.23
N LYS A 123 -11.79 3.16 14.37
CA LYS A 123 -11.65 4.56 14.77
C LYS A 123 -13.04 5.14 15.02
N PRO A 124 -13.17 6.12 15.93
CA PRO A 124 -14.43 6.83 16.13
C PRO A 124 -14.93 7.34 14.79
N LYS A 125 -16.22 7.14 14.48
CA LYS A 125 -16.83 7.66 13.24
C LYS A 125 -16.52 9.15 13.11
N ARG A 126 -15.74 9.48 12.09
CA ARG A 126 -15.40 10.87 11.77
C ARG A 126 -16.45 11.42 10.82
N SER A 127 -16.84 12.68 11.04
CA SER A 127 -17.82 13.37 10.18
C SER A 127 -17.26 13.75 8.81
N ASN A 128 -15.92 13.78 8.63
CA ASN A 128 -15.28 14.03 7.33
C ASN A 128 -14.16 12.99 7.08
N PRO A 129 -14.30 12.12 6.07
CA PRO A 129 -13.25 11.19 5.68
C PRO A 129 -12.00 11.94 5.20
N ARG A 130 -10.82 11.41 5.52
CA ARG A 130 -9.55 11.97 5.06
C ARG A 130 -9.16 11.34 3.71
N PHE A 131 -8.10 11.84 3.12
CA PHE A 131 -7.43 11.14 2.03
C PHE A 131 -6.89 9.79 2.52
N GLN A 132 -6.89 8.80 1.63
CA GLN A 132 -6.36 7.47 1.94
C GLN A 132 -4.91 7.60 2.44
N THR A 133 -4.64 7.08 3.63
CA THR A 133 -3.34 7.18 4.28
C THR A 133 -2.86 5.79 4.71
N SER A 134 -1.64 5.48 4.31
CA SER A 134 -0.99 4.19 4.58
C SER A 134 0.36 4.43 5.27
N TRP A 135 0.75 3.46 6.08
CA TRP A 135 2.08 3.41 6.69
C TRP A 135 2.75 2.09 6.35
N THR A 136 4.07 2.13 6.19
CA THR A 136 4.84 0.93 5.89
C THR A 136 6.27 1.04 6.43
N PHE A 137 6.90 -0.11 6.67
CA PHE A 137 8.31 -0.25 6.98
C PHE A 137 8.85 -1.56 6.38
N LEU A 138 10.16 -1.63 6.25
CA LEU A 138 10.87 -2.80 5.75
C LEU A 138 11.31 -3.67 6.93
N ASP A 139 10.82 -4.91 7.01
CA ASP A 139 11.07 -5.80 8.17
C ASP A 139 12.43 -6.50 8.08
N HIS A 140 12.84 -6.87 6.87
CA HIS A 140 14.06 -7.65 6.61
C HIS A 140 15.13 -6.86 5.85
N GLY A 141 15.01 -5.53 5.79
CA GLY A 141 15.86 -4.65 4.99
C GLY A 141 15.29 -4.39 3.58
N PRO A 142 16.12 -3.91 2.63
CA PRO A 142 15.67 -3.52 1.31
C PRO A 142 14.86 -4.63 0.61
N ALA A 143 13.74 -4.24 -0.01
CA ALA A 143 12.83 -5.17 -0.68
C ALA A 143 12.97 -5.07 -2.20
N VAL A 144 12.90 -6.20 -2.91
CA VAL A 144 12.89 -6.22 -4.37
C VAL A 144 11.47 -5.98 -4.87
N VAL A 145 11.33 -5.03 -5.80
CA VAL A 145 10.08 -4.67 -6.48
C VAL A 145 10.28 -4.88 -7.98
N ASP A 146 9.34 -5.58 -8.62
CA ASP A 146 9.37 -5.78 -10.07
C ASP A 146 8.84 -4.56 -10.84
N TYR A 147 8.97 -4.57 -12.16
CA TYR A 147 8.44 -3.49 -13.02
C TYR A 147 6.91 -3.35 -13.01
N LYS A 148 6.19 -4.32 -12.46
CA LYS A 148 4.74 -4.27 -12.30
C LYS A 148 4.34 -3.61 -10.98
N GLY A 149 5.30 -3.32 -10.10
CA GLY A 149 5.11 -2.69 -8.80
C GLY A 149 4.79 -3.69 -7.68
N ASP A 150 5.10 -4.98 -7.90
CA ASP A 150 4.86 -6.05 -6.95
C ASP A 150 6.16 -6.41 -6.20
N THR A 151 6.06 -6.69 -4.90
CA THR A 151 7.21 -7.11 -4.07
C THR A 151 7.48 -8.58 -4.23
N LEU A 152 8.74 -8.98 -4.46
CA LEU A 152 9.11 -10.40 -4.58
C LEU A 152 9.10 -11.13 -3.22
N ASP A 153 9.39 -10.42 -2.13
CA ASP A 153 9.20 -10.94 -0.78
C ASP A 153 7.88 -10.43 -0.19
N PRO A 154 6.85 -11.29 -0.07
CA PRO A 154 5.55 -10.89 0.47
C PRO A 154 5.59 -10.49 1.95
N TYR A 155 6.67 -10.82 2.67
CA TYR A 155 6.87 -10.48 4.08
C TYR A 155 7.95 -9.40 4.29
N GLY A 156 8.61 -8.94 3.23
CA GLY A 156 9.65 -7.92 3.30
C GLY A 156 9.11 -6.52 3.61
N VAL A 157 7.84 -6.27 3.27
CA VAL A 157 7.17 -4.97 3.45
C VAL A 157 5.95 -5.13 4.33
N VAL A 158 5.91 -4.39 5.45
CA VAL A 158 4.77 -4.41 6.36
C VAL A 158 3.80 -3.30 5.99
N PHE A 159 2.52 -3.64 5.90
CA PHE A 159 1.46 -2.71 5.51
C PHE A 159 0.57 -2.33 6.70
N SER A 160 0.22 -1.06 6.79
CA SER A 160 -0.69 -0.50 7.81
C SER A 160 -1.55 0.61 7.22
N GLY A 161 -2.69 0.89 7.84
CA GLY A 161 -3.65 1.86 7.31
C GLY A 161 -4.38 1.32 6.08
N TYR A 162 -4.55 2.16 5.06
CA TYR A 162 -5.40 1.82 3.92
C TYR A 162 -4.88 0.60 3.12
N TRP A 163 -3.57 0.48 2.90
CA TRP A 163 -2.98 -0.67 2.20
C TRP A 163 -3.17 -2.01 2.93
N ALA A 164 -3.24 -1.99 4.27
CA ALA A 164 -3.53 -3.22 5.03
C ALA A 164 -5.01 -3.61 4.88
N PHE A 165 -5.90 -2.62 4.86
CA PHE A 165 -7.31 -2.85 4.61
C PHE A 165 -7.57 -3.42 3.22
N GLU A 166 -6.98 -2.84 2.16
CA GLU A 166 -7.11 -3.35 0.78
C GLU A 166 -6.68 -4.81 0.68
N ARG A 167 -5.53 -5.18 1.27
CA ARG A 167 -5.06 -6.57 1.29
C ARG A 167 -6.05 -7.55 1.96
N VAL A 168 -6.72 -7.13 3.03
CA VAL A 168 -7.69 -7.97 3.74
C VAL A 168 -9.06 -7.95 3.03
N ALA A 169 -9.43 -6.85 2.40
CA ALA A 169 -10.71 -6.69 1.72
C ALA A 169 -10.75 -7.38 0.35
N ASP A 170 -9.61 -7.42 -0.35
CA ASP A 170 -9.45 -8.13 -1.62
C ASP A 170 -9.29 -9.65 -1.42
N ASP A 171 -8.95 -10.10 -0.21
CA ASP A 171 -9.04 -11.50 0.17
C ASP A 171 -10.52 -11.86 0.43
N PRO A 172 -11.17 -12.65 -0.45
CA PRO A 172 -12.53 -13.08 -0.19
C PRO A 172 -12.56 -13.90 1.11
N PRO A 173 -13.61 -13.78 1.94
CA PRO A 173 -13.77 -14.64 3.11
C PRO A 173 -13.67 -16.10 2.67
N LYS A 174 -12.88 -16.93 3.37
CA LYS A 174 -12.71 -18.37 3.09
C LYS A 174 -14.03 -19.17 3.09
N GLU A 175 -15.15 -18.55 3.46
CA GLU A 175 -16.50 -19.13 3.47
C GLU A 175 -17.43 -18.63 2.34
N TYR A 176 -16.95 -17.84 1.37
CA TYR A 176 -17.80 -17.42 0.25
C TYR A 176 -18.17 -18.61 -0.66
N ARG A 177 -19.40 -19.11 -0.49
CA ARG A 177 -20.05 -20.01 -1.45
C ARG A 177 -21.14 -19.22 -2.19
N PRO A 178 -20.95 -18.88 -3.48
CA PRO A 178 -22.04 -18.34 -4.27
C PRO A 178 -23.15 -19.40 -4.35
N ARG A 179 -24.40 -18.99 -4.12
CA ARG A 179 -25.58 -19.82 -4.36
C ARG A 179 -26.02 -19.72 -5.81
#